data_AF-A0A9E3T1X7-F1
#
_entry.id   AF-A0A9E3T1X7-F1
#
_cell.length_a   1.000
_cell.length_b   1.000
_cell.length_c   1.000
_cell.angle_alpha   90.00
_cell.angle_beta   90.00
_cell.angle_gamma   90.00
#
_symmetry.space_group_name_H-M   'P 1'
#
loop_
_entity.id
_entity.type
_entity.pdbx_description
1 polymer ?
#
loop_
_entity_poly.entity_id
_entity_poly.type
_entity_poly.pdbx_seq_one_letter_code
_entity_poly.pdbx_strand_id
1 'polypeptide(L)'
;AQQREWDTLQDTLKRLLAQLEPLIALEVAAVRVQQHLPRFEVYYPEAGWVRQLLLTVISYASAPDHLPEQALTQFPSPGCGNYIRAVLDLARAVQTGTTPYERYSHITNAIANTTLAELMDGYYRQRPDEWERLNADADAVNRETGLTVRQELYGRFWMDDAVARRDTAIWLAVADAIAGRFNEVLK
;
A
#
# COMPACT_ATOMS: atom_id res chain seq x y z
N ALA A 1 -7.04 -16.46 -7.09
CA ALA A 1 -7.61 -15.68 -5.97
C ALA A 1 -7.99 -16.53 -4.75
N GLN A 2 -8.63 -17.71 -4.91
CA GLN A 2 -9.15 -18.52 -3.79
C GLN A 2 -8.10 -19.03 -2.77
N GLN A 3 -6.81 -19.00 -3.09
CA GLN A 3 -5.72 -19.39 -2.18
C GLN A 3 -4.93 -18.18 -1.63
N ARG A 4 -5.43 -16.96 -1.81
CA ARG A 4 -4.75 -15.75 -1.37
C ARG A 4 -4.94 -15.55 0.13
N GLU A 5 -3.98 -16.00 0.91
CA GLU A 5 -3.94 -15.78 2.35
C GLU A 5 -3.25 -14.45 2.67
N TRP A 6 -3.97 -13.35 2.46
CA TRP A 6 -3.43 -11.99 2.61
C TRP A 6 -2.86 -11.72 4.01
N ASP A 7 -3.52 -12.24 5.04
CA ASP A 7 -3.08 -12.09 6.43
C ASP A 7 -1.82 -12.92 6.69
N THR A 8 -1.77 -14.17 6.21
CA THR A 8 -0.56 -15.01 6.29
C THR A 8 0.63 -14.36 5.58
N LEU A 9 0.42 -13.73 4.41
CA LEU A 9 1.47 -13.01 3.68
C LEU A 9 2.01 -11.83 4.49
N GLN A 10 1.12 -11.00 5.05
CA GLN A 10 1.54 -9.84 5.85
C GLN A 10 2.23 -10.28 7.15
N ASP A 11 1.74 -11.30 7.83
CA ASP A 11 2.37 -11.86 9.03
C ASP A 11 3.74 -12.47 8.74
N THR A 12 3.89 -13.11 7.58
CA THR A 12 5.18 -13.65 7.12
C THR A 12 6.14 -12.52 6.78
N LEU A 13 5.68 -11.52 6.02
CA LEU A 13 6.45 -10.33 5.68
C LEU A 13 6.95 -9.62 6.94
N LYS A 14 6.08 -9.39 7.92
CA LYS A 14 6.44 -8.76 9.19
C LYS A 14 7.54 -9.54 9.94
N ARG A 15 7.42 -10.87 9.98
CA ARG A 15 8.44 -11.74 10.60
C ARG A 15 9.78 -11.70 9.87
N LEU A 16 9.78 -11.57 8.55
CA LEU A 16 11.00 -11.40 7.77
C LEU A 16 11.63 -10.02 8.00
N LEU A 17 10.83 -8.95 7.97
CA LEU A 17 11.29 -7.59 8.22
C LEU A 17 11.86 -7.42 9.63
N ALA A 18 11.28 -8.10 10.63
CA ALA A 18 11.74 -8.04 12.01
C ALA A 18 13.14 -8.67 12.24
N GLN A 19 13.66 -9.42 11.28
CA GLN A 19 15.03 -9.95 11.30
C GLN A 19 16.06 -8.98 10.70
N LEU A 20 15.61 -7.89 10.08
CA LEU A 20 16.46 -6.83 9.56
C LEU A 20 16.62 -5.72 10.59
N GLU A 21 17.67 -4.93 10.47
CA GLU A 21 17.75 -3.67 11.22
C GLU A 21 16.60 -2.73 10.82
N PRO A 22 16.03 -1.94 11.75
CA PRO A 22 14.86 -1.11 11.48
C PRO A 22 14.96 -0.19 10.27
N LEU A 23 16.13 0.42 10.04
CA LEU A 23 16.34 1.33 8.90
C LEU A 23 16.42 0.57 7.57
N ILE A 24 16.98 -0.65 7.58
CA ILE A 24 17.03 -1.52 6.40
C ILE A 24 15.60 -1.99 6.05
N ALA A 25 14.81 -2.40 7.04
CA ALA A 25 13.41 -2.76 6.85
C ALA A 25 12.58 -1.57 6.33
N LEU A 26 12.82 -0.36 6.85
CA LEU A 26 12.18 0.87 6.39
C LEU A 26 12.49 1.14 4.92
N GLU A 27 13.75 0.99 4.50
CA GLU A 27 14.18 1.23 3.12
C GLU A 27 13.46 0.31 2.12
N VAL A 28 13.25 -0.97 2.46
CA VAL A 28 12.50 -1.93 1.62
C VAL A 28 11.11 -1.41 1.29
N ALA A 29 10.39 -0.85 2.27
CA ALA A 29 9.10 -0.25 2.05
C ALA A 29 9.23 1.09 1.30
N ALA A 30 10.13 1.96 1.75
CA ALA A 30 10.29 3.32 1.26
C ALA A 30 10.56 3.39 -0.25
N VAL A 31 11.42 2.51 -0.78
CA VAL A 31 11.72 2.44 -2.21
C VAL A 31 10.44 2.20 -3.03
N ARG A 32 9.57 1.29 -2.58
CA ARG A 32 8.32 0.96 -3.29
C ARG A 32 7.32 2.11 -3.22
N VAL A 33 7.17 2.72 -2.05
CA VAL A 33 6.28 3.88 -1.89
C VAL A 33 6.76 5.02 -2.79
N GLN A 34 8.06 5.31 -2.79
CA GLN A 34 8.66 6.32 -3.65
C GLN A 34 8.46 6.04 -5.15
N GLN A 35 8.57 4.78 -5.59
CA GLN A 35 8.33 4.38 -6.98
C GLN A 35 6.89 4.61 -7.43
N HIS A 36 5.92 4.58 -6.51
CA HIS A 36 4.52 4.84 -6.81
C HIS A 36 4.16 6.35 -6.82
N LEU A 37 4.99 7.20 -6.20
CA LEU A 37 4.76 8.66 -6.12
C LEU A 37 4.40 9.32 -7.45
N PRO A 38 5.12 9.09 -8.57
CA PRO A 38 4.78 9.75 -9.83
C PRO A 38 3.37 9.39 -10.34
N ARG A 39 2.85 8.20 -10.03
CA ARG A 39 1.48 7.82 -10.41
C ARG A 39 0.44 8.56 -9.62
N PHE A 40 0.66 8.72 -8.31
CA PHE A 40 -0.21 9.52 -7.46
C PHE A 40 -0.25 10.99 -7.92
N GLU A 41 0.90 11.56 -8.27
CA GLU A 41 1.01 12.96 -8.71
C GLU A 41 0.38 13.23 -10.08
N VAL A 42 0.12 12.21 -10.89
CA VAL A 42 -0.71 12.37 -12.10
C VAL A 42 -2.14 12.77 -11.73
N TYR A 43 -2.68 12.24 -10.63
CA TYR A 43 -4.03 12.56 -10.16
C TYR A 43 -4.06 13.82 -9.28
N TYR A 44 -3.04 14.02 -8.44
CA TYR A 44 -3.02 15.07 -7.40
C TYR A 44 -1.67 15.81 -7.33
N PRO A 45 -1.26 16.53 -8.38
CA PRO A 45 0.00 17.28 -8.40
C PRO A 45 0.07 18.38 -7.34
N GLU A 46 -1.08 18.90 -6.90
CA GLU A 46 -1.21 19.93 -5.86
C GLU A 46 -0.90 19.40 -4.45
N ALA A 47 -0.96 18.08 -4.23
CA ALA A 47 -0.69 17.45 -2.94
C ALA A 47 0.81 17.29 -2.65
N GLY A 48 1.60 18.36 -2.88
CA GLY A 48 3.07 18.37 -2.74
C GLY A 48 3.59 17.99 -1.35
N TRP A 49 2.75 18.09 -0.32
CA TRP A 49 3.08 17.66 1.04
C TRP A 49 3.39 16.14 1.11
N VAL A 50 2.79 15.33 0.24
CA VAL A 50 3.00 13.86 0.21
C VAL A 50 4.46 13.54 -0.13
N ARG A 51 4.97 14.20 -1.17
CA ARG A 51 6.39 14.12 -1.55
C ARG A 51 7.30 14.62 -0.44
N GLN A 52 6.96 15.76 0.18
CA GLN A 52 7.77 16.33 1.26
C GLN A 52 7.84 15.39 2.47
N LEU A 53 6.73 14.77 2.85
CA LEU A 53 6.67 13.80 3.94
C LEU A 53 7.52 12.57 3.62
N LEU A 54 7.40 12.00 2.42
CA LEU A 54 8.23 10.87 1.99
C LEU A 54 9.72 11.22 2.00
N LEU A 55 10.10 12.39 1.48
CA LEU A 55 11.49 12.84 1.51
C LEU A 55 12.01 12.99 2.93
N THR A 56 11.16 13.46 3.85
CA THR A 56 11.52 13.59 5.27
C THR A 56 11.78 12.24 5.90
N VAL A 57 10.87 11.28 5.69
CA VAL A 57 11.02 9.90 6.20
C VAL A 57 12.27 9.24 5.62
N ILE A 58 12.51 9.35 4.32
CA ILE A 58 13.63 8.70 3.64
C ILE A 58 14.97 9.32 4.02
N SER A 59 15.04 10.65 4.08
CA SER A 59 16.32 11.35 4.26
C SER A 59 16.73 11.47 5.73
N TYR A 60 15.77 11.55 6.64
CA TYR A 60 16.02 11.85 8.05
C TYR A 60 15.53 10.76 9.00
N ALA A 61 14.89 9.69 8.48
CA ALA A 61 14.26 8.65 9.30
C ALA A 61 13.40 9.26 10.42
N SER A 62 12.60 10.29 10.06
CA SER A 62 11.77 11.05 11.00
C SER A 62 10.45 11.48 10.34
N ALA A 63 9.49 11.82 11.18
CA ALA A 63 8.18 12.30 10.77
C ALA A 63 7.63 13.29 11.82
N PRO A 64 6.74 14.21 11.43
CA PRO A 64 6.05 15.07 12.38
C PRO A 64 5.14 14.25 13.31
N ASP A 65 4.94 14.72 14.53
CA ASP A 65 4.08 14.04 15.52
C ASP A 65 2.60 13.99 15.09
N HIS A 66 2.15 15.00 14.34
CA HIS A 66 0.79 15.09 13.84
C HIS A 66 0.75 14.86 12.32
N LEU A 67 0.21 13.70 11.94
CA LEU A 67 0.00 13.32 10.56
C LEU A 67 -1.39 13.77 10.05
N PRO A 68 -1.53 14.12 8.76
CA PRO A 68 -2.80 14.60 8.21
C PRO A 68 -3.76 13.43 7.90
N GLU A 69 -4.24 12.74 8.93
CA GLU A 69 -5.10 11.54 8.77
C GLU A 69 -6.41 11.84 8.04
N GLN A 70 -6.94 13.05 8.22
CA GLN A 70 -8.14 13.55 7.54
C GLN A 70 -7.97 13.67 6.02
N ALA A 71 -6.74 13.61 5.50
CA ALA A 71 -6.50 13.70 4.06
C ALA A 71 -6.95 12.44 3.31
N LEU A 72 -7.16 11.30 3.99
CA LEU A 72 -7.52 10.03 3.35
C LEU A 72 -8.79 10.09 2.50
N THR A 73 -9.77 10.91 2.87
CA THR A 73 -11.03 11.06 2.13
C THR A 73 -10.94 12.02 0.94
N GLN A 74 -9.81 12.71 0.78
CA GLN A 74 -9.64 13.76 -0.23
C GLN A 74 -9.13 13.23 -1.57
N PHE A 75 -8.77 11.94 -1.65
CA PHE A 75 -8.13 11.33 -2.83
C PHE A 75 -8.95 10.17 -3.42
N PRO A 76 -10.12 10.46 -4.03
CA PRO A 76 -11.03 9.44 -4.55
C PRO A 76 -10.56 8.73 -5.83
N SER A 77 -9.40 9.06 -6.41
CA SER A 77 -8.89 8.36 -7.59
C SER A 77 -8.45 6.94 -7.26
N PRO A 78 -8.48 6.00 -8.23
CA PRO A 78 -8.10 4.61 -8.02
C PRO A 78 -6.77 4.44 -7.28
N GLY A 79 -6.79 3.68 -6.18
CA GLY A 79 -5.60 3.36 -5.40
C GLY A 79 -4.99 4.51 -4.58
N CYS A 80 -5.36 5.76 -4.83
CA CYS A 80 -4.74 6.93 -4.18
C CYS A 80 -4.98 6.97 -2.67
N GLY A 81 -6.17 6.57 -2.21
CA GLY A 81 -6.43 6.41 -0.77
C GLY A 81 -5.50 5.40 -0.10
N ASN A 82 -5.22 4.25 -0.74
CA ASN A 82 -4.26 3.27 -0.23
C ASN A 82 -2.83 3.82 -0.26
N TYR A 83 -2.46 4.55 -1.31
CA TYR A 83 -1.14 5.16 -1.40
C TYR A 83 -0.89 6.13 -0.24
N ILE A 84 -1.86 6.99 0.09
CA ILE A 84 -1.75 7.90 1.23
C ILE A 84 -1.63 7.11 2.54
N ARG A 85 -2.41 6.02 2.72
CA ARG A 85 -2.23 5.14 3.90
C ARG A 85 -0.81 4.61 3.98
N ALA A 86 -0.21 4.21 2.86
CA ALA A 86 1.16 3.73 2.83
C ALA A 86 2.19 4.80 3.24
N VAL A 87 2.02 6.03 2.75
CA VAL A 87 2.86 7.17 3.15
C VAL A 87 2.73 7.45 4.65
N LEU A 88 1.50 7.46 5.16
CA LEU A 88 1.25 7.69 6.59
C LEU A 88 1.81 6.57 7.47
N ASP A 89 1.68 5.30 7.05
CA ASP A 89 2.27 4.17 7.77
C ASP A 89 3.80 4.25 7.79
N LEU A 90 4.45 4.60 6.67
CA LEU A 90 5.89 4.86 6.67
C LEU A 90 6.29 5.96 7.66
N ALA A 91 5.52 7.05 7.70
CA ALA A 91 5.77 8.13 8.65
C ALA A 91 5.63 7.66 10.10
N ARG A 92 4.57 6.90 10.43
CA ARG A 92 4.37 6.30 11.76
C ARG A 92 5.51 5.38 12.19
N ALA A 93 6.09 4.63 11.25
CA ALA A 93 7.22 3.74 11.54
C ALA A 93 8.44 4.47 12.12
N VAL A 94 8.60 5.77 11.80
CA VAL A 94 9.73 6.60 12.23
C VAL A 94 9.37 7.68 13.25
N GLN A 95 8.10 7.75 13.70
CA GLN A 95 7.70 8.69 14.75
C GLN A 95 8.37 8.37 16.10
N THR A 96 8.57 9.42 16.88
CA THR A 96 9.04 9.30 18.27
C THR A 96 7.98 8.57 19.10
N GLY A 97 8.38 7.54 19.85
CA GLY A 97 7.48 6.76 20.69
C GLY A 97 6.94 5.48 20.04
N THR A 98 7.10 5.30 18.72
CA THR A 98 6.74 4.06 18.03
C THR A 98 7.60 2.89 18.54
N THR A 99 6.95 1.86 19.10
CA THR A 99 7.65 0.67 19.61
C THR A 99 8.27 -0.14 18.47
N PRO A 100 9.27 -1.01 18.73
CA PRO A 100 9.85 -1.88 17.70
C PRO A 100 8.80 -2.74 16.99
N TYR A 101 7.81 -3.27 17.73
CA TYR A 101 6.74 -4.08 17.16
C TYR A 101 5.81 -3.27 16.24
N GLU A 102 5.40 -2.07 16.66
CA GLU A 102 4.58 -1.18 15.86
C GLU A 102 5.30 -0.76 14.59
N ARG A 103 6.61 -0.45 14.70
CA ARG A 103 7.44 -0.08 13.55
C ARG A 103 7.39 -1.10 12.43
N TYR A 104 7.63 -2.38 12.72
CA TYR A 104 7.54 -3.43 11.70
C TYR A 104 6.13 -3.64 11.19
N SER A 105 5.11 -3.40 12.02
CA SER A 105 3.70 -3.43 11.59
C SER A 105 3.41 -2.33 10.58
N HIS A 106 3.85 -1.10 10.85
CA HIS A 106 3.70 0.03 9.96
C HIS A 106 4.46 -0.16 8.65
N ILE A 107 5.69 -0.67 8.68
CA ILE A 107 6.45 -1.00 7.46
C ILE A 107 5.71 -2.05 6.63
N THR A 108 5.17 -3.09 7.27
CA THR A 108 4.38 -4.14 6.60
C THR A 108 3.12 -3.54 5.96
N ASN A 109 2.38 -2.71 6.70
CA ASN A 109 1.18 -2.05 6.21
C ASN A 109 1.49 -1.11 5.04
N ALA A 110 2.62 -0.40 5.07
CA ALA A 110 3.03 0.46 3.97
C ALA A 110 3.26 -0.32 2.67
N ILE A 111 3.88 -1.50 2.74
CA ILE A 111 4.07 -2.39 1.59
C ILE A 111 2.72 -2.91 1.09
N ALA A 112 1.85 -3.38 1.99
CA ALA A 112 0.53 -3.89 1.64
C ALA A 112 -0.35 -2.82 0.98
N ASN A 113 -0.40 -1.61 1.56
CA ASN A 113 -1.17 -0.49 1.04
C ASN A 113 -0.62 0.02 -0.30
N THR A 114 0.71 0.04 -0.49
CA THR A 114 1.30 0.40 -1.79
C THR A 114 0.98 -0.63 -2.87
N THR A 115 1.00 -1.92 -2.49
CA THR A 115 0.59 -3.01 -3.38
C THR A 115 -0.87 -2.83 -3.81
N LEU A 116 -1.77 -2.58 -2.86
CA LEU A 116 -3.18 -2.32 -3.16
C LEU A 116 -3.37 -1.06 -4.02
N ALA A 117 -2.62 0.01 -3.75
CA ALA A 117 -2.66 1.23 -4.57
C ALA A 117 -2.32 0.92 -6.02
N GLU A 118 -1.24 0.16 -6.24
CA GLU A 118 -0.80 -0.23 -7.57
C GLU A 118 -1.77 -1.14 -8.32
N LEU A 119 -2.34 -2.13 -7.63
CA LEU A 119 -3.31 -3.04 -8.23
C LEU A 119 -4.61 -2.32 -8.59
N MET A 120 -5.12 -1.49 -7.67
CA MET A 120 -6.36 -0.73 -7.90
C MET A 120 -6.19 0.31 -9.00
N ASP A 121 -5.09 1.07 -9.01
CA ASP A 121 -4.78 1.98 -10.11
C ASP A 121 -4.70 1.24 -11.44
N GLY A 122 -3.97 0.12 -11.50
CA GLY A 122 -3.82 -0.66 -12.72
C GLY A 122 -5.14 -1.21 -13.28
N TYR A 123 -6.02 -1.70 -12.41
CA TYR A 123 -7.31 -2.30 -12.82
C TYR A 123 -8.36 -1.26 -13.16
N TYR A 124 -8.59 -0.28 -12.28
CA TYR A 124 -9.69 0.68 -12.40
C TYR A 124 -9.38 1.85 -13.33
N ARG A 125 -8.10 2.16 -13.60
CA ARG A 125 -7.75 3.13 -14.65
C ARG A 125 -8.27 2.71 -16.03
N GLN A 126 -8.39 1.41 -16.26
CA GLN A 126 -8.94 0.84 -17.50
C GLN A 126 -10.46 0.63 -17.44
N ARG A 127 -11.08 0.84 -16.28
CA ARG A 127 -12.50 0.59 -15.97
C ARG A 127 -13.08 1.74 -15.14
N PRO A 128 -13.09 2.97 -15.69
CA PRO A 128 -13.51 4.16 -14.94
C PRO A 128 -14.98 4.12 -14.51
N ASP A 129 -15.83 3.45 -15.29
CA ASP A 129 -17.24 3.18 -15.00
C ASP A 129 -17.43 2.29 -13.76
N GLU A 130 -16.62 1.23 -13.63
CA GLU A 130 -16.61 0.39 -12.43
C GLU A 130 -16.16 1.19 -11.20
N TRP A 131 -15.17 2.07 -11.37
CA TRP A 131 -14.69 2.93 -10.28
C TRP A 131 -15.72 3.96 -9.83
N GLU A 132 -16.39 4.62 -10.78
CA GLU A 132 -17.45 5.59 -10.48
C GLU A 132 -18.59 4.92 -9.72
N ARG A 133 -19.05 3.75 -10.20
CA ARG A 133 -20.08 2.96 -9.54
C ARG A 133 -19.66 2.49 -8.13
N LEU A 134 -18.39 2.11 -7.96
CA LEU A 134 -17.86 1.74 -6.64
C LEU A 134 -17.91 2.91 -5.64
N ASN A 135 -17.71 4.16 -6.09
CA ASN A 135 -17.75 5.32 -5.22
C ASN A 135 -19.17 5.83 -4.95
N ALA A 136 -20.05 5.80 -5.95
CA ALA A 136 -21.41 6.30 -5.82
C ALA A 136 -22.33 5.32 -5.05
N ASP A 137 -22.22 4.02 -5.37
CA ASP A 137 -23.24 3.03 -5.00
C ASP A 137 -22.67 1.84 -4.21
N ALA A 138 -21.51 2.00 -3.54
CA ALA A 138 -20.74 0.92 -2.93
C ALA A 138 -21.60 -0.07 -2.09
N ASP A 139 -22.51 0.47 -1.29
CA ASP A 139 -23.33 -0.27 -0.33
C ASP A 139 -24.74 -0.59 -0.87
N ALA A 140 -25.05 -0.20 -2.11
CA ALA A 140 -26.30 -0.58 -2.76
C ALA A 140 -26.31 -2.11 -2.99
N VAL A 141 -27.42 -2.76 -2.63
CA VAL A 141 -27.60 -4.21 -2.75
C VAL A 141 -28.27 -4.53 -4.08
N ASN A 142 -27.64 -5.41 -4.85
CA ASN A 142 -28.26 -6.01 -6.03
C ASN A 142 -29.30 -7.05 -5.58
N ARG A 143 -30.55 -6.85 -5.99
CA ARG A 143 -31.68 -7.71 -5.57
C ARG A 143 -31.62 -9.12 -6.12
N GLU A 144 -30.92 -9.35 -7.22
CA GLU A 144 -30.82 -10.66 -7.86
C GLU A 144 -29.72 -11.52 -7.24
N THR A 145 -28.57 -10.92 -6.94
CA THR A 145 -27.40 -11.62 -6.40
C THR A 145 -27.36 -11.60 -4.87
N GLY A 146 -28.06 -10.65 -4.24
CA GLY A 146 -27.98 -10.39 -2.80
C GLY A 146 -26.66 -9.74 -2.35
N LEU A 147 -25.75 -9.44 -3.27
CA LEU A 147 -24.45 -8.84 -3.00
C LEU A 147 -24.52 -7.31 -3.09
N THR A 148 -23.66 -6.62 -2.34
CA THR A 148 -23.45 -5.18 -2.56
C THR A 148 -22.63 -4.94 -3.83
N VAL A 149 -22.77 -3.75 -4.43
CA VAL A 149 -21.92 -3.30 -5.54
C VAL A 149 -20.44 -3.47 -5.22
N ARG A 150 -20.02 -3.13 -4.00
CA ARG A 150 -18.65 -3.31 -3.51
C ARG A 150 -18.22 -4.77 -3.56
N GLN A 151 -19.06 -5.70 -3.09
CA GLN A 151 -18.75 -7.12 -3.10
C GLN A 151 -18.63 -7.67 -4.53
N GLU A 152 -19.53 -7.26 -5.43
CA GLU A 152 -19.49 -7.67 -6.84
C GLU A 152 -18.23 -7.17 -7.55
N LEU A 153 -17.91 -5.88 -7.39
CA LEU A 153 -16.76 -5.25 -8.04
C LEU A 153 -15.44 -5.74 -7.46
N TYR A 154 -15.33 -5.90 -6.14
CA TYR A 154 -14.15 -6.51 -5.53
C TYR A 154 -13.99 -7.98 -5.88
N GLY A 155 -15.10 -8.72 -6.03
CA GLY A 155 -15.09 -10.08 -6.56
C GLY A 155 -14.46 -10.14 -7.96
N ARG A 156 -14.91 -9.27 -8.88
CA ARG A 156 -14.34 -9.16 -10.23
C ARG A 156 -12.86 -8.76 -10.21
N PHE A 157 -12.53 -7.71 -9.46
CA PHE A 157 -11.16 -7.24 -9.29
C PHE A 157 -10.20 -8.34 -8.83
N TRP A 158 -10.57 -9.10 -7.80
CA TRP A 158 -9.69 -10.15 -7.28
C TRP A 158 -9.61 -11.39 -8.17
N MET A 159 -10.62 -11.64 -9.00
CA MET A 159 -10.65 -12.76 -9.94
C MET A 159 -10.03 -12.41 -11.31
N ASP A 160 -9.64 -11.16 -11.55
CA ASP A 160 -8.97 -10.75 -12.79
C ASP A 160 -7.54 -11.31 -12.86
N ASP A 161 -7.22 -11.99 -13.97
CA ASP A 161 -5.92 -12.63 -14.16
C ASP A 161 -4.74 -11.64 -14.19
N ALA A 162 -4.96 -10.43 -14.71
CA ALA A 162 -3.91 -9.42 -14.74
C ALA A 162 -3.62 -8.89 -13.33
N VAL A 163 -4.66 -8.71 -12.50
CA VAL A 163 -4.51 -8.37 -11.08
C VAL A 163 -3.75 -9.46 -10.35
N ALA A 164 -4.12 -10.73 -10.52
CA ALA A 164 -3.46 -11.85 -9.86
C ALA A 164 -1.96 -11.98 -10.26
N ARG A 165 -1.64 -11.83 -11.55
CA ARG A 165 -0.25 -11.83 -12.03
C ARG A 165 0.55 -10.66 -11.45
N ARG A 166 -0.05 -9.46 -11.42
CA ARG A 166 0.63 -8.28 -10.91
C ARG A 166 0.87 -8.36 -9.41
N ASP A 167 -0.12 -8.83 -8.65
CA ASP A 167 0.00 -9.05 -7.20
C ASP A 167 1.14 -10.02 -6.90
N THR A 168 1.19 -11.16 -7.60
CA THR A 168 2.27 -12.15 -7.46
C THR A 168 3.64 -11.53 -7.76
N ALA A 169 3.77 -10.80 -8.87
CA ALA A 169 5.02 -10.15 -9.24
C ALA A 169 5.48 -9.11 -8.22
N ILE A 170 4.54 -8.36 -7.63
CA ILE A 170 4.82 -7.39 -6.57
C ILE A 170 5.40 -8.10 -5.35
N TRP A 171 4.75 -9.15 -4.85
CA TRP A 171 5.19 -9.89 -3.67
C TRP A 171 6.53 -10.59 -3.86
N LEU A 172 6.77 -11.19 -5.04
CA LEU A 172 8.07 -11.76 -5.36
C LEU A 172 9.17 -10.69 -5.33
N ALA A 173 8.92 -9.51 -5.91
CA ALA A 173 9.88 -8.41 -5.85
C ALA A 173 10.12 -7.89 -4.42
N VAL A 174 9.12 -7.95 -3.52
CA VAL A 174 9.32 -7.64 -2.09
C VAL A 174 10.22 -8.70 -1.45
N ALA A 175 9.95 -9.98 -1.70
CA ALA A 175 10.74 -11.08 -1.17
C ALA A 175 12.20 -11.01 -1.64
N ASP A 176 12.42 -10.74 -2.93
CA ASP A 176 13.76 -10.57 -3.50
C ASP A 176 14.52 -9.39 -2.87
N ALA A 177 13.84 -8.26 -2.64
CA ALA A 177 14.44 -7.10 -1.97
C ALA A 177 14.88 -7.44 -0.54
N ILE A 178 14.05 -8.16 0.22
CA ILE A 178 14.37 -8.60 1.58
C ILE A 178 15.53 -9.61 1.58
N ALA A 179 15.48 -10.59 0.67
CA ALA A 179 16.55 -11.59 0.52
C ALA A 179 17.89 -10.95 0.15
N GLY A 180 17.87 -9.93 -0.71
CA GLY A 180 19.04 -9.12 -1.04
C GLY A 180 19.70 -8.52 0.19
N ARG A 181 18.90 -7.97 1.13
CA ARG A 181 19.41 -7.40 2.39
C ARG A 181 20.02 -8.42 3.33
N PHE A 182 19.44 -9.62 3.44
CA PHE A 182 20.04 -10.68 4.25
C PHE A 182 21.42 -11.10 3.71
N ASN A 183 21.58 -11.17 2.39
CA ASN A 183 22.84 -11.55 1.77
C ASN A 183 23.94 -10.47 1.91
N GLU A 184 23.56 -9.21 2.08
CA GLU A 184 24.48 -8.10 2.36
C GLU A 184 24.97 -8.13 3.81
N VAL A 185 24.09 -8.47 4.76
CA VAL A 185 24.41 -8.54 6.20
C VAL A 185 25.29 -9.74 6.57
N LEU A 186 25.24 -10.82 5.79
CA LEU A 186 26.01 -12.05 6.03
C LEU A 186 27.43 -12.07 5.43
N LYS A 187 27.83 -11.01 4.70
CA LYS A 187 29.18 -10.85 4.12
C LYS A 187 30.04 -9.96 4.99
#